data_AF-A0A3M0XMV8-F1
#
_entry.id   AF-A0A3M0XMV8-F1
#
_cell.length_a   1.000
_cell.length_b   1.000
_cell.length_c   1.000
_cell.angle_alpha   90.00
_cell.angle_beta   90.00
_cell.angle_gamma   90.00
#
_symmetry.space_group_name_H-M   'P 1'
#
loop_
_entity.id
_entity.type
_entity.pdbx_description
1 polymer ?
#
loop_
_entity_poly.entity_id
_entity_poly.type
_entity_poly.pdbx_seq_one_letter_code
_entity_poly.pdbx_strand_id
1 'polypeptide(L)'
;MKTIQSIKADFNLTPEDEKRLKELSNIMKDYADAFVKHLHRTLNNLHDPLIDRHLSSTELYEHHRRWFIDLFSGSYDEVYYQKLVAIGKKHVQFGINPHYINVAMNIIRDYVMDLFLDIFRNRRERVEFRKSFHKILSINTD
;
A
#
# COMPACT_ATOMS: atom_id res chain seq x y z
N MET A 1 21.46 2.32 7.70
CA MET A 1 20.03 2.29 7.33
C MET A 1 19.69 3.68 6.80
N LYS A 2 19.06 3.81 5.62
CA LYS A 2 18.61 5.11 5.10
C LYS A 2 17.58 5.72 6.06
N THR A 3 17.55 7.06 6.15
CA THR A 3 16.48 7.77 6.88
C THR A 3 15.26 7.91 5.98
N ILE A 4 14.06 8.01 6.57
CA ILE A 4 12.84 8.24 5.79
C ILE A 4 12.91 9.53 4.95
N GLN A 5 13.62 10.57 5.42
CA GLN A 5 13.81 11.79 4.66
C GLN A 5 14.65 11.56 3.39
N SER A 6 15.71 10.74 3.48
CA SER A 6 16.51 10.40 2.30
C SER A 6 15.72 9.55 1.29
N ILE A 7 14.90 8.61 1.77
CA ILE A 7 14.04 7.78 0.91
C ILE A 7 12.99 8.66 0.21
N LYS A 8 12.33 9.56 0.95
CA LYS A 8 11.39 10.52 0.35
C LYS A 8 12.06 11.38 -0.73
N ALA A 9 13.31 11.80 -0.53
CA ALA A 9 14.07 12.55 -1.53
C ALA A 9 14.35 11.71 -2.78
N ASP A 10 14.79 10.46 -2.62
CA ASP A 10 15.07 9.53 -3.74
C ASP A 10 13.83 9.33 -4.63
N PHE A 11 12.64 9.20 -4.02
CA PHE A 11 11.36 9.03 -4.72
C PHE A 11 10.65 10.35 -5.07
N ASN A 12 11.24 11.50 -4.74
CA ASN A 12 10.65 12.82 -4.90
C ASN A 12 9.23 12.92 -4.29
N LEU A 13 9.02 12.34 -3.10
CA LEU A 13 7.78 12.47 -2.32
C LEU A 13 7.80 13.82 -1.58
N THR A 14 7.03 14.76 -2.11
CA THR A 14 6.97 16.15 -1.63
C THR A 14 5.87 16.36 -0.59
N PRO A 15 5.90 17.46 0.19
CA PRO A 15 4.80 17.80 1.11
C PRO A 15 3.43 17.90 0.42
N GLU A 16 3.40 18.31 -0.86
CA GLU A 16 2.18 18.36 -1.65
C GLU A 16 1.66 16.97 -2.02
N ASP A 17 2.55 15.98 -2.22
CA ASP A 17 2.12 14.58 -2.36
C ASP A 17 1.49 14.06 -1.06
N GLU A 18 2.10 14.38 0.09
CA GLU A 18 1.56 13.99 1.40
C GLU A 18 0.18 14.60 1.65
N LYS A 19 0.01 15.87 1.27
CA LYS A 19 -1.28 16.56 1.35
C LYS A 19 -2.35 15.86 0.49
N ARG A 20 -2.05 15.53 -0.76
CA ARG A 20 -2.98 14.78 -1.63
C ARG A 20 -3.34 13.41 -1.05
N LEU A 21 -2.35 12.68 -0.56
CA LEU A 21 -2.61 11.38 0.05
C LEU A 21 -3.48 11.51 1.30
N LYS A 22 -3.29 12.56 2.10
CA LYS A 22 -4.15 12.87 3.25
C LYS A 22 -5.59 13.21 2.85
N GLU A 23 -5.78 13.96 1.77
CA GLU A 23 -7.12 14.30 1.25
C GLU A 23 -7.93 13.05 0.89
N LEU A 24 -7.26 11.98 0.46
CA LEU A 24 -7.87 10.68 0.17
C LEU A 24 -8.16 9.83 1.42
N SER A 25 -7.65 10.20 2.60
CA SER A 25 -7.69 9.34 3.79
C SER A 25 -9.10 8.86 4.15
N ASN A 26 -10.08 9.77 4.16
CA ASN A 26 -11.44 9.41 4.54
C ASN A 26 -12.13 8.55 3.46
N ILE A 27 -11.96 8.92 2.19
CA ILE A 27 -12.51 8.17 1.07
C ILE A 27 -11.96 6.75 1.06
N MET A 28 -10.64 6.59 1.23
CA MET A 28 -9.99 5.29 1.19
C MET A 28 -10.31 4.39 2.38
N LYS A 29 -10.67 4.95 3.54
CA LYS A 29 -11.18 4.16 4.67
C LYS A 29 -12.46 3.41 4.30
N ASP A 30 -13.36 4.05 3.55
CA ASP A 30 -14.62 3.43 3.12
C ASP A 30 -14.38 2.27 2.14
N TYR A 31 -13.27 2.32 1.38
CA TYR A 31 -12.86 1.25 0.47
C TYR A 31 -11.98 0.17 1.12
N ALA A 32 -11.55 0.33 2.38
CA ALA A 32 -10.53 -0.54 2.97
C ALA A 32 -10.99 -2.01 3.07
N ASP A 33 -12.25 -2.25 3.42
CA ASP A 33 -12.78 -3.61 3.52
C ASP A 33 -12.95 -4.27 2.14
N ALA A 34 -13.39 -3.52 1.14
CA ALA A 34 -13.48 -4.01 -0.23
C ALA A 34 -12.08 -4.32 -0.80
N PHE A 35 -11.10 -3.48 -0.47
CA PHE A 35 -9.70 -3.65 -0.85
C PHE A 35 -9.11 -4.95 -0.30
N VAL A 36 -9.22 -5.21 1.01
CA VAL A 36 -8.59 -6.42 1.60
C VAL A 36 -9.25 -7.68 1.04
N LYS A 37 -10.58 -7.69 0.88
CA LYS A 37 -11.30 -8.80 0.23
C LYS A 37 -10.82 -9.03 -1.20
N HIS A 38 -10.61 -7.95 -1.97
CA HIS A 38 -10.06 -8.06 -3.31
C HIS A 38 -8.64 -8.64 -3.28
N LEU A 39 -7.75 -8.08 -2.46
CA LEU A 39 -6.36 -8.52 -2.33
C LEU A 39 -6.27 -10.00 -1.96
N HIS A 40 -6.97 -10.44 -0.92
CA HIS A 40 -6.93 -11.82 -0.45
C HIS A 40 -7.48 -12.79 -1.50
N ARG A 41 -8.59 -12.45 -2.15
CA ARG A 41 -9.13 -13.24 -3.24
C ARG A 41 -8.14 -13.38 -4.39
N THR A 42 -7.51 -12.28 -4.81
CA THR A 42 -6.55 -12.29 -5.93
C THR A 42 -5.28 -13.06 -5.57
N LEU A 43 -4.80 -12.97 -4.33
CA LEU A 43 -3.65 -13.75 -3.86
C LEU A 43 -3.96 -15.25 -3.74
N ASN A 44 -5.15 -15.63 -3.26
CA ASN A 44 -5.59 -17.05 -3.21
C ASN A 44 -5.68 -17.67 -4.62
N ASN A 45 -5.95 -16.87 -5.66
CA ASN A 45 -5.97 -17.34 -7.04
C ASN A 45 -4.56 -17.65 -7.60
N LEU A 46 -3.49 -17.34 -6.86
CA LEU A 46 -2.14 -17.78 -7.19
C LEU A 46 -1.91 -19.26 -6.86
N HIS A 47 -2.78 -19.86 -6.03
CA HIS A 47 -2.72 -21.26 -5.61
C HIS A 47 -1.36 -21.66 -4.98
N ASP A 48 -0.73 -20.73 -4.26
CA ASP A 48 0.50 -20.98 -3.51
C ASP A 48 0.15 -21.44 -2.08
N PRO A 49 0.56 -22.66 -1.67
CA PRO A 49 0.17 -23.21 -0.36
C PRO A 49 0.65 -22.42 0.85
N LEU A 50 1.77 -21.68 0.73
CA LEU A 50 2.29 -20.85 1.82
C LEU A 50 1.45 -19.57 1.95
N ILE A 51 1.12 -18.95 0.83
CA ILE A 51 0.25 -17.77 0.79
C ILE A 51 -1.14 -18.11 1.34
N ASP A 52 -1.76 -19.19 0.85
CA ASP A 52 -3.10 -19.63 1.28
C ASP A 52 -3.16 -19.90 2.79
N ARG A 53 -2.11 -20.53 3.34
CA ARG A 53 -1.99 -20.80 4.79
C ARG A 53 -1.98 -19.52 5.63
N HIS A 54 -1.30 -18.48 5.18
CA HIS A 54 -1.22 -17.23 5.95
C HIS A 54 -2.47 -16.37 5.79
N LEU A 55 -3.11 -16.38 4.62
CA LEU A 55 -4.31 -15.60 4.34
C LEU A 55 -5.56 -16.04 5.11
N SER A 56 -5.59 -17.26 5.65
CA SER A 56 -6.70 -17.71 6.50
C SER A 56 -6.78 -17.02 7.87
N SER A 57 -5.78 -16.21 8.25
CA SER A 57 -5.77 -15.48 9.52
C SER A 57 -6.65 -14.24 9.49
N THR A 58 -7.59 -14.15 10.43
CA THR A 58 -8.42 -12.95 10.64
C THR A 58 -7.60 -11.74 11.10
N GLU A 59 -6.51 -11.96 11.85
CA GLU A 59 -5.60 -10.88 12.26
C GLU A 59 -4.90 -10.27 11.03
N LEU A 60 -4.52 -11.11 10.05
CA LEU A 60 -3.86 -10.65 8.84
C LEU A 60 -4.77 -9.77 7.98
N TYR A 61 -6.08 -10.02 7.99
CA TYR A 61 -7.06 -9.15 7.36
C TYR A 61 -6.98 -7.72 7.95
N GLU A 62 -7.04 -7.60 9.27
CA GLU A 62 -6.96 -6.30 9.95
C GLU A 62 -5.59 -5.62 9.81
N HIS A 63 -4.51 -6.39 9.66
CA HIS A 63 -3.20 -5.84 9.34
C HIS A 63 -3.15 -5.22 7.94
N HIS A 64 -3.65 -5.92 6.91
CA HIS A 64 -3.72 -5.39 5.56
C HIS A 64 -4.66 -4.18 5.46
N ARG A 65 -5.78 -4.22 6.18
CA ARG A 65 -6.75 -3.11 6.25
C ARG A 65 -6.11 -1.84 6.80
N ARG A 66 -5.42 -1.96 7.95
CA ARG A 66 -4.70 -0.83 8.56
C ARG A 66 -3.56 -0.34 7.69
N TRP A 67 -2.78 -1.24 7.11
CA TRP A 67 -1.69 -0.87 6.20
C TRP A 67 -2.20 -0.08 4.99
N PHE A 68 -3.31 -0.50 4.39
CA PHE A 68 -3.92 0.22 3.28
C PHE A 68 -4.35 1.63 3.66
N ILE A 69 -4.98 1.81 4.83
CA ILE A 69 -5.35 3.14 5.34
C ILE A 69 -4.11 3.99 5.61
N ASP A 70 -3.05 3.40 6.16
CA ASP A 70 -1.80 4.08 6.50
C ASP A 70 -1.08 4.64 5.23
N LEU A 71 -1.27 4.05 4.04
CA LEU A 71 -0.80 4.60 2.76
C LEU A 71 -1.35 6.01 2.50
N PHE A 72 -2.54 6.32 3.01
CA PHE A 72 -3.24 7.61 2.82
C PHE A 72 -3.24 8.46 4.09
N SER A 73 -2.32 8.20 5.03
CA SER A 73 -2.20 8.99 6.26
C SER A 73 -1.71 10.42 6.01
N GLY A 74 -0.90 10.62 4.96
CA GLY A 74 -0.22 11.88 4.68
C GLY A 74 0.84 12.28 5.71
N SER A 75 1.29 11.34 6.53
CA SER A 75 2.38 11.54 7.50
C SER A 75 3.36 10.37 7.43
N TYR A 76 4.44 10.55 6.67
CA TYR A 76 5.45 9.51 6.44
C TYR A 76 6.75 9.90 7.15
N ASP A 77 6.73 9.73 8.47
CA ASP A 77 7.83 10.03 9.37
C ASP A 77 8.61 8.77 9.77
N GLU A 78 9.49 8.89 10.77
CA GLU A 78 10.29 7.77 11.25
C GLU A 78 9.43 6.66 11.87
N VAL A 79 8.29 7.01 12.47
CA VAL A 79 7.36 6.01 13.03
C VAL A 79 6.72 5.20 11.89
N TYR A 80 6.31 5.86 10.80
CA TYR A 80 5.83 5.16 9.61
C TYR A 80 6.88 4.21 9.04
N TYR A 81 8.13 4.69 8.91
CA TYR A 81 9.21 3.88 8.37
C TYR A 81 9.55 2.66 9.24
N GLN A 82 9.59 2.82 10.56
CA GLN A 82 9.81 1.70 11.48
C GLN A 82 8.72 0.63 11.38
N LYS A 83 7.46 1.05 11.15
CA LYS A 83 6.37 0.09 10.86
C LYS A 83 6.64 -0.70 9.57
N LEU A 84 7.07 -0.05 8.50
CA LEU A 84 7.41 -0.74 7.23
C LEU A 84 8.53 -1.75 7.42
N VAL A 85 9.60 -1.37 8.12
CA VAL A 85 10.71 -2.28 8.45
C VAL A 85 10.21 -3.49 9.24
N ALA A 86 9.31 -3.29 10.21
CA ALA A 86 8.72 -4.38 10.98
C ALA A 86 7.86 -5.32 10.10
N ILE A 87 7.06 -4.75 9.18
CA ILE A 87 6.26 -5.51 8.21
C ILE A 87 7.16 -6.33 7.28
N GLY A 88 8.21 -5.73 6.72
CA GLY A 88 9.17 -6.44 5.86
C GLY A 88 9.83 -7.62 6.59
N LYS A 89 10.26 -7.41 7.85
CA LYS A 89 10.81 -8.47 8.70
C LYS A 89 9.81 -9.61 8.94
N LYS A 90 8.52 -9.31 9.07
CA LYS A 90 7.47 -10.33 9.23
C LYS A 90 7.32 -11.21 7.99
N HIS A 91 7.33 -10.63 6.80
CA HIS A 91 7.31 -11.41 5.55
C HIS A 91 8.52 -12.35 5.44
N VAL A 92 9.72 -11.86 5.80
CA VAL A 92 10.94 -12.70 5.84
C VAL A 92 10.82 -13.82 6.88
N GLN A 93 10.31 -13.51 8.09
CA GLN A 93 10.09 -14.51 9.15
C GLN A 93 9.12 -15.62 8.73
N PHE A 94 8.10 -15.28 7.94
CA PHE A 94 7.15 -16.25 7.41
C PHE A 94 7.63 -16.96 6.14
N GLY A 95 8.85 -16.67 5.67
CA GLY A 95 9.42 -17.31 4.48
C GLY A 95 8.74 -16.88 3.17
N ILE A 96 8.04 -15.74 3.18
CA ILE A 96 7.37 -15.23 1.98
C ILE A 96 8.43 -14.78 0.98
N ASN A 97 8.42 -15.38 -0.21
CA ASN A 97 9.32 -15.01 -1.29
C ASN A 97 9.08 -13.53 -1.69
N PRO A 98 10.12 -12.68 -1.81
CA PRO A 98 9.99 -11.30 -2.28
C PRO A 98 9.22 -11.15 -3.59
N HIS A 99 9.23 -12.17 -4.45
CA HIS A 99 8.39 -12.23 -5.65
C HIS A 99 6.91 -11.99 -5.34
N TYR A 100 6.36 -12.61 -4.29
CA TYR A 100 4.96 -12.44 -3.92
C TYR A 100 4.65 -11.06 -3.34
N ILE A 101 5.65 -10.37 -2.76
CA ILE A 101 5.51 -8.97 -2.35
C ILE A 101 5.33 -8.09 -3.59
N ASN A 102 6.15 -8.31 -4.62
CA ASN A 102 6.02 -7.58 -5.88
C ASN A 102 4.68 -7.85 -6.59
N VAL A 103 4.23 -9.11 -6.59
CA VAL A 103 2.91 -9.49 -7.12
C VAL A 103 1.79 -8.79 -6.36
N ALA A 104 1.80 -8.83 -5.02
CA ALA A 104 0.82 -8.14 -4.19
C ALA A 104 0.80 -6.63 -4.49
N MET A 105 1.97 -6.01 -4.62
CA MET A 105 2.09 -4.57 -4.85
C MET A 105 1.60 -4.18 -6.25
N ASN A 106 1.74 -5.05 -7.25
CA ASN A 106 1.10 -4.84 -8.55
C ASN A 106 -0.43 -4.89 -8.44
N ILE A 107 -0.99 -5.90 -7.75
CA ILE A 107 -2.44 -6.03 -7.53
C ILE A 107 -2.99 -4.79 -6.82
N ILE A 108 -2.29 -4.33 -5.78
CA ILE A 108 -2.67 -3.13 -5.01
C ILE A 108 -2.64 -1.89 -5.91
N ARG A 109 -1.62 -1.77 -6.76
CA ARG A 109 -1.48 -0.66 -7.69
C ARG A 109 -2.68 -0.61 -8.65
N ASP A 110 -2.98 -1.73 -9.30
CA ASP A 110 -4.06 -1.81 -10.28
C ASP A 110 -5.43 -1.50 -9.63
N TYR A 111 -5.70 -2.09 -8.46
CA TYR A 111 -6.92 -1.83 -7.70
C TYR A 111 -7.12 -0.33 -7.39
N VAL A 112 -6.08 0.36 -6.92
CA VAL A 112 -6.18 1.80 -6.61
C VAL A 112 -6.28 2.65 -7.88
N MET A 113 -5.64 2.23 -8.98
CA MET A 113 -5.78 2.93 -10.27
C MET A 113 -7.22 2.88 -10.79
N ASP A 114 -7.88 1.73 -10.66
CA ASP A 114 -9.28 1.59 -11.04
C ASP A 114 -10.17 2.45 -10.12
N LEU A 115 -9.96 2.43 -8.80
CA LEU A 115 -10.67 3.31 -7.88
C LEU A 115 -10.50 4.80 -8.22
N PHE A 116 -9.32 5.22 -8.66
CA PHE A 116 -9.09 6.61 -9.07
C PHE A 116 -9.87 7.01 -10.31
N LEU A 117 -10.24 6.08 -11.20
CA LEU A 117 -11.15 6.38 -12.32
C LEU A 117 -12.55 6.73 -11.82
N ASP A 118 -13.02 6.07 -10.77
CA ASP A 118 -14.34 6.29 -10.18
C ASP A 118 -14.40 7.55 -9.31
N ILE A 119 -13.34 7.80 -8.53
CA ILE A 119 -13.27 8.95 -7.61
C ILE A 119 -13.09 10.27 -8.36
N PHE A 120 -12.21 10.30 -9.38
CA PHE A 120 -11.79 11.55 -10.02
C PHE A 120 -12.31 11.67 -11.45
N ARG A 121 -13.25 12.60 -11.65
CA ARG A 121 -13.72 12.99 -12.99
C ARG A 121 -12.68 13.82 -13.75
N ASN A 122 -11.98 14.71 -13.05
CA ASN A 122 -10.98 15.57 -13.67
C ASN A 122 -9.69 14.79 -13.97
N ARG A 123 -9.28 14.76 -15.25
CA ARG A 123 -8.08 14.04 -15.68
C ARG A 123 -6.79 14.59 -15.06
N ARG A 124 -6.64 15.92 -14.93
CA ARG A 124 -5.41 16.53 -14.39
C ARG A 124 -5.27 16.21 -12.92
N GLU A 125 -6.34 16.36 -12.16
CA GLU A 125 -6.40 16.00 -10.75
C GLU A 125 -6.05 14.52 -10.54
N ARG A 126 -6.72 13.61 -11.26
CA ARG A 126 -6.46 12.17 -11.20
C ARG A 126 -5.00 11.82 -11.44
N VAL A 127 -4.34 12.50 -12.38
CA VAL A 127 -2.92 12.28 -12.68
C VAL A 127 -2.02 12.65 -11.50
N GLU A 128 -2.31 13.74 -10.79
CA GLU A 128 -1.52 14.16 -9.64
C GLU A 128 -1.71 13.22 -8.45
N PHE A 129 -2.94 12.81 -8.12
CA PHE A 129 -3.19 11.80 -7.09
C PHE A 129 -2.52 10.47 -7.43
N ARG A 130 -2.58 10.04 -8.69
CA ARG A 130 -1.87 8.85 -9.17
C ARG A 130 -0.36 8.94 -8.94
N LYS A 131 0.27 10.08 -9.26
CA LYS A 131 1.71 10.25 -9.05
C LYS A 131 2.06 10.14 -7.57
N SER A 132 1.31 10.82 -6.70
CA SER A 132 1.54 10.76 -5.25
C SER A 132 1.38 9.35 -4.71
N PHE A 133 0.32 8.64 -5.12
CA PHE A 133 0.11 7.22 -4.77
C PHE A 133 1.23 6.32 -5.28
N HIS A 134 1.66 6.49 -6.53
CA HIS A 134 2.74 5.69 -7.09
C HIS A 134 4.01 5.82 -6.26
N LYS A 135 4.39 7.03 -5.86
CA LYS A 135 5.58 7.28 -5.03
C LYS A 135 5.48 6.57 -3.69
N ILE A 136 4.38 6.74 -2.95
CA ILE A 136 4.25 6.12 -1.62
C ILE A 136 4.20 4.59 -1.70
N LEU A 137 3.55 4.03 -2.73
CA LEU A 137 3.53 2.57 -2.91
C LEU A 137 4.94 2.04 -3.22
N SER A 138 5.71 2.74 -4.06
CA SER A 138 7.10 2.36 -4.35
C SER A 138 8.02 2.45 -3.13
N ILE A 139 7.81 3.45 -2.25
CA ILE A 139 8.51 3.54 -0.96
C ILE A 139 8.16 2.34 -0.05
N ASN A 140 6.94 1.81 -0.13
CA ASN A 140 6.53 0.63 0.64
C ASN A 140 7.17 -0.68 0.14
N THR A 141 7.81 -0.66 -1.03
CA THR A 141 8.46 -1.82 -1.67
C THR A 141 9.97 -1.73 -1.78
N ASP A 142 10.57 -0.60 -1.41
CA ASP A 142 12.03 -0.40 -1.38
C ASP A 142 12.69 -1.21 -0.24
#